data_AF-A0A2G9XMD6-F1
#
_entry.id   AF-A0A2G9XMD6-F1
#
_cell.length_a   1.000
_cell.length_b   1.000
_cell.length_c   1.000
_cell.angle_alpha   90.00
_cell.angle_beta   90.00
_cell.angle_gamma   90.00
#
_symmetry.space_group_name_H-M   'P 1'
#
loop_
_entity.id
_entity.type
_entity.pdbx_description
1 polymer ?
#
loop_
_entity_poly.entity_id
_entity_poly.type
_entity_poly.pdbx_seq_one_letter_code
_entity_poly.pdbx_strand_id
1 'polypeptide(L)'
;MTKKWIKRAAILLGLLLVLHVVGSFIYPGVAKLKSQNPSMTALMEYRQDELRKQGKSIKIRQYWVPLSRISPYAVKAVIIAEDDKFWSHEGFDFVAMQKALEKDLKKRKLKAGGSTISQQLAKNLYLSPSKDPIRKLREAIFTWRIERSLSKRRIIELYLNVVEWGEG
;
A
#
# COMPACT_ATOMS: atom_id res chain seq x y z
N MET A 1 31.12 20.61 -25.93
CA MET A 1 30.16 19.50 -25.70
C MET A 1 29.45 19.51 -24.33
N THR A 2 29.72 20.46 -23.42
CA THR A 2 29.33 20.39 -21.99
C THR A 2 27.99 21.05 -21.62
N LYS A 3 27.57 22.13 -22.33
CA LYS A 3 26.36 22.90 -21.96
C LYS A 3 25.03 22.18 -22.18
N LYS A 4 24.94 21.24 -23.12
CA LYS A 4 23.69 20.49 -23.42
C LYS A 4 23.32 19.52 -22.30
N TRP A 5 24.31 18.88 -21.68
CA TRP A 5 24.11 17.97 -20.56
C TRP A 5 23.69 18.71 -19.29
N ILE A 6 24.27 19.88 -19.01
CA ILE A 6 23.87 20.73 -17.89
C ILE A 6 22.41 21.18 -18.03
N LYS A 7 21.99 21.63 -19.22
CA LYS A 7 20.58 21.99 -19.47
C LYS A 7 19.64 20.80 -19.28
N ARG A 8 19.99 19.62 -19.78
CA ARG A 8 19.19 18.39 -19.59
C ARG A 8 19.10 17.99 -18.12
N ALA A 9 20.20 18.06 -17.38
CA ALA A 9 20.24 17.76 -15.96
C ALA A 9 19.39 18.77 -15.15
N ALA A 10 19.47 20.06 -15.46
CA ALA A 10 18.67 21.09 -14.81
C ALA A 10 17.16 20.93 -15.10
N ILE A 11 16.79 20.58 -16.33
CA ILE A 11 15.39 20.27 -16.70
C ILE A 11 14.90 19.05 -15.91
N LEU A 12 15.69 17.98 -15.86
CA LEU A 12 15.37 16.79 -15.07
C LEU A 12 15.20 17.11 -13.57
N LEU A 13 16.09 17.92 -13.01
CA LEU A 13 16.02 18.33 -11.61
C LEU A 13 14.78 19.18 -11.32
N GLY A 14 14.45 20.12 -12.21
CA GLY A 14 13.24 20.92 -12.12
C GLY A 14 11.98 20.08 -12.23
N LEU A 15 11.96 19.08 -13.12
CA LEU A 15 10.83 18.18 -13.31
C LEU A 15 10.64 17.26 -12.09
N LEU A 16 11.73 16.75 -11.51
CA LEU A 16 11.71 16.00 -10.25
C LEU A 16 11.24 16.86 -9.07
N LEU A 17 11.65 18.13 -9.00
CA LEU A 17 11.21 19.08 -7.98
C LEU A 17 9.70 19.37 -8.11
N VAL A 18 9.20 19.60 -9.33
CA VAL A 18 7.78 19.82 -9.59
C VAL A 18 6.97 18.57 -9.23
N LEU A 19 7.43 17.37 -9.61
CA LEU A 19 6.79 16.11 -9.22
C LEU A 19 6.81 15.92 -7.70
N HIS A 20 7.89 16.31 -7.02
CA HIS A 20 7.99 16.26 -5.56
C HIS A 20 6.99 17.22 -4.89
N VAL A 21 6.95 18.48 -5.34
CA VAL A 21 6.05 19.52 -4.81
C VAL A 21 4.60 19.15 -5.10
N VAL A 22 4.23 18.86 -6.34
CA VAL A 22 2.87 18.45 -6.72
C VAL A 22 2.48 17.16 -5.97
N GLY A 23 3.38 16.18 -5.87
CA GLY A 23 3.15 14.98 -5.08
C GLY A 23 2.91 15.28 -3.59
N SER A 24 3.60 16.27 -3.02
CA SER A 24 3.42 16.69 -1.63
C SER A 24 2.05 17.35 -1.40
N PHE A 25 1.59 18.18 -2.34
CA PHE A 25 0.31 18.88 -2.27
C PHE A 25 -0.90 17.96 -2.55
N ILE A 26 -0.78 16.99 -3.45
CA ILE A 26 -1.91 16.08 -3.76
C ILE A 26 -2.11 15.02 -2.65
N TYR A 27 -1.08 14.67 -1.86
CA TYR A 27 -1.19 13.57 -0.88
C TYR A 27 -0.49 13.83 0.49
N PRO A 28 -0.86 14.87 1.26
CA PRO A 28 -0.24 15.19 2.56
C PRO A 28 -0.54 14.21 3.72
N GLY A 29 -0.97 12.97 3.45
CA GLY A 29 -1.44 12.02 4.49
C GLY A 29 -0.40 11.02 5.03
N VAL A 30 0.52 10.53 4.19
CA VAL A 30 1.39 9.38 4.57
C VAL A 30 2.32 9.73 5.73
N ALA A 31 2.87 10.95 5.77
CA ALA A 31 3.76 11.37 6.85
C ALA A 31 3.05 11.46 8.21
N LYS A 32 1.75 11.77 8.23
CA LYS A 32 0.95 11.82 9.47
C LYS A 32 0.82 10.43 10.10
N LEU A 33 0.85 9.37 9.28
CA LEU A 33 0.79 7.99 9.76
C LEU A 33 1.98 7.59 10.64
N LYS A 34 3.05 8.40 10.71
CA LYS A 34 4.14 8.21 11.67
C LYS A 34 3.65 8.24 13.12
N SER A 35 2.71 9.13 13.43
CA SER A 35 2.23 9.38 14.79
C SER A 35 0.72 9.25 14.95
N GLN A 36 -0.04 9.29 13.86
CA GLN A 36 -1.50 9.24 13.86
C GLN A 36 -2.01 7.95 13.22
N ASN A 37 -3.07 7.40 13.80
CA ASN A 37 -3.75 6.23 13.28
C ASN A 37 -4.91 6.68 12.38
N PRO A 38 -5.12 6.04 11.22
CA PRO A 38 -6.27 6.35 10.38
C PRO A 38 -7.55 5.86 11.06
N SER A 39 -8.56 6.73 11.17
CA SER A 39 -9.88 6.38 11.71
C SER A 39 -10.80 5.74 10.67
N MET A 40 -10.64 6.11 9.40
CA MET A 40 -11.37 5.56 8.28
C MET A 40 -10.41 5.39 7.09
N THR A 41 -10.62 4.33 6.33
CA THR A 41 -9.77 3.98 5.18
C THR A 41 -10.62 3.76 3.95
N ALA A 42 -10.02 3.85 2.76
CA ALA A 42 -10.73 3.60 1.50
C ALA A 42 -11.36 2.20 1.45
N LEU A 43 -10.72 1.20 2.07
CA LEU A 43 -11.30 -0.15 2.21
C LEU A 43 -12.56 -0.12 3.07
N MET A 44 -12.52 0.55 4.22
CA MET A 44 -13.67 0.63 5.13
C MET A 44 -14.84 1.37 4.48
N GLU A 45 -14.60 2.50 3.83
CA GLU A 45 -15.63 3.25 3.09
C GLU A 45 -16.26 2.37 2.01
N TYR A 46 -15.43 1.65 1.25
CA TYR A 46 -15.91 0.73 0.23
C TYR A 46 -16.79 -0.39 0.82
N ARG A 47 -16.36 -1.01 1.93
CA ARG A 47 -17.15 -2.07 2.61
C ARG A 47 -18.47 -1.54 3.15
N GLN A 48 -18.47 -0.32 3.70
CA GLN A 48 -19.68 0.29 4.22
C GLN A 48 -20.70 0.56 3.10
N ASP A 49 -20.25 1.02 1.94
CA ASP A 49 -21.10 1.22 0.77
C ASP A 49 -21.67 -0.10 0.23
N GLU A 50 -20.86 -1.16 0.16
CA GLU A 50 -21.31 -2.50 -0.23
C GLU A 50 -22.37 -3.07 0.72
N LEU A 51 -22.16 -2.94 2.04
CA LEU A 51 -23.13 -3.38 3.04
C LEU A 51 -24.45 -2.60 2.96
N ARG A 52 -24.36 -1.28 2.73
CA ARG A 52 -25.53 -0.41 2.54
C ARG A 52 -26.34 -0.83 1.31
N LYS A 53 -25.67 -1.13 0.19
CA LYS A 53 -26.32 -1.62 -1.04
C LYS A 53 -27.01 -2.98 -0.84
N GLN A 54 -26.47 -3.82 0.04
CA GLN A 54 -27.07 -5.11 0.41
C GLN A 54 -28.18 -4.99 1.46
N GLY A 55 -28.49 -3.78 1.95
CA GLY A 55 -29.47 -3.58 3.03
C GLY A 55 -29.02 -4.17 4.38
N LYS A 56 -27.74 -4.51 4.54
CA LYS A 56 -27.19 -5.06 5.78
C LYS A 56 -26.80 -3.92 6.72
N SER A 57 -27.22 -4.01 7.98
CA SER A 57 -26.86 -3.04 9.03
C SER A 57 -25.62 -3.47 9.83
N ILE A 58 -24.62 -4.06 9.15
CA ILE A 58 -23.37 -4.45 9.81
C ILE A 58 -22.53 -3.19 10.01
N LYS A 59 -22.08 -2.95 11.24
CA LYS A 59 -21.17 -1.84 11.55
C LYS A 59 -19.74 -2.35 11.44
N ILE A 60 -18.91 -1.63 10.69
CA ILE A 60 -17.46 -1.87 10.63
C ILE A 60 -16.87 -1.61 12.01
N ARG A 61 -16.10 -2.57 12.53
CA ARG A 61 -15.45 -2.44 13.84
C ARG A 61 -13.93 -2.37 13.68
N GLN A 62 -13.34 -1.25 14.09
CA GLN A 62 -11.89 -1.11 14.17
C GLN A 62 -11.48 -0.89 15.63
N TYR A 63 -10.57 -1.73 16.11
CA TYR A 63 -9.92 -1.56 17.40
C TYR A 63 -8.41 -1.44 17.18
N TRP A 64 -7.86 -0.28 17.50
CA TRP A 64 -6.43 -0.07 17.31
C TRP A 64 -5.61 -0.78 18.39
N VAL A 65 -4.74 -1.69 17.96
CA VAL A 65 -3.81 -2.41 18.82
C VAL A 65 -2.38 -2.04 18.42
N PRO A 66 -1.58 -1.45 19.33
CA PRO A 66 -0.16 -1.21 19.05
C PRO A 66 0.57 -2.53 18.86
N LEU A 67 1.61 -2.54 18.03
CA LEU A 67 2.34 -3.75 17.62
C LEU A 67 2.91 -4.52 18.81
N SER A 68 3.28 -3.81 19.89
CA SER A 68 3.75 -4.42 21.14
C SER A 68 2.71 -5.26 21.87
N ARG A 69 1.42 -5.05 21.59
CA ARG A 69 0.29 -5.83 22.13
C ARG A 69 -0.25 -6.87 21.14
N ILE A 70 0.33 -6.97 19.95
CA ILE A 70 0.00 -8.03 18.99
C ILE A 70 0.94 -9.20 19.22
N SER A 71 0.40 -10.42 19.23
CA SER A 71 1.21 -11.64 19.38
C SER A 71 2.29 -11.69 18.29
N PRO A 72 3.58 -11.90 18.64
CA PRO A 72 4.65 -11.99 17.65
C PRO A 72 4.45 -13.17 16.69
N TYR A 73 3.73 -14.22 17.11
CA TYR A 73 3.38 -15.35 16.25
C TYR A 73 2.35 -14.95 15.19
N ALA A 74 1.38 -14.10 15.52
CA ALA A 74 0.42 -13.59 14.54
C ALA A 74 1.11 -12.70 13.51
N VAL A 75 2.01 -11.81 13.95
CA VAL A 75 2.82 -10.98 13.05
C VAL A 75 3.65 -11.86 12.11
N LYS A 76 4.33 -12.88 12.64
CA LYS A 76 5.13 -13.82 11.84
C LYS A 76 4.28 -14.61 10.84
N ALA A 77 3.10 -15.09 11.26
CA ALA A 77 2.20 -15.84 10.39
C ALA A 77 1.74 -14.99 9.19
N VAL A 78 1.35 -13.73 9.43
CA VAL A 78 0.97 -12.79 8.37
C VAL A 78 2.14 -12.53 7.42
N ILE A 79 3.33 -12.25 7.95
CA ILE A 79 4.52 -12.01 7.11
C ILE A 79 4.82 -13.24 6.24
N ILE A 80 4.83 -14.45 6.79
CA ILE A 80 5.11 -15.66 6.00
C ILE A 80 4.04 -15.91 4.93
N ALA A 81 2.77 -15.64 5.24
CA ALA A 81 1.66 -15.90 4.32
C ALA A 81 1.57 -14.86 3.18
N GLU A 82 1.80 -13.58 3.51
CA GLU A 82 1.53 -12.47 2.59
C GLU A 82 2.80 -11.92 1.92
N ASP A 83 3.94 -11.96 2.62
CA ASP A 83 5.16 -11.24 2.22
C ASP A 83 6.39 -11.76 2.97
N ASP A 84 6.87 -12.96 2.63
CA ASP A 84 7.95 -13.66 3.34
C ASP A 84 9.28 -12.91 3.39
N LYS A 85 9.45 -11.94 2.48
CA LYS A 85 10.61 -11.05 2.38
C LYS A 85 10.36 -9.64 2.90
N PHE A 86 9.27 -9.40 3.63
CA PHE A 86 8.84 -8.07 4.10
C PHE A 86 9.95 -7.17 4.63
N TRP A 87 10.86 -7.74 5.42
CA TRP A 87 11.96 -7.00 6.07
C TRP A 87 13.11 -6.64 5.12
N SER A 88 13.20 -7.28 3.95
CA SER A 88 14.36 -7.20 3.04
C SER A 88 14.15 -6.28 1.84
N HIS A 89 12.91 -5.98 1.46
CA HIS A 89 12.61 -5.13 0.30
C HIS A 89 12.07 -3.76 0.73
N GLU A 90 11.97 -2.82 -0.21
CA GLU A 90 11.44 -1.45 0.01
C GLU A 90 10.07 -1.28 -0.67
N GLY A 91 9.11 -2.12 -0.27
CA GLY A 91 7.73 -2.11 -0.79
C GLY A 91 7.44 -3.01 -1.97
N PHE A 92 8.45 -3.50 -2.68
CA PHE A 92 8.24 -4.36 -3.85
C PHE A 92 9.18 -5.57 -3.82
N ASP A 93 8.63 -6.78 -3.84
CA ASP A 93 9.38 -7.99 -4.18
C ASP A 93 9.24 -8.26 -5.69
N PHE A 94 10.18 -7.71 -6.46
CA PHE A 94 10.20 -7.87 -7.91
C PHE A 94 10.31 -9.34 -8.35
N VAL A 95 11.00 -10.17 -7.56
CA VAL A 95 11.15 -11.60 -7.85
C VAL A 95 9.81 -12.31 -7.66
N ALA A 96 9.10 -12.03 -6.57
CA ALA A 96 7.76 -12.58 -6.34
C ALA A 96 6.75 -12.08 -7.38
N MET A 97 6.80 -10.79 -7.73
CA MET A 97 5.94 -10.20 -8.76
C MET A 97 6.17 -10.84 -10.13
N GLN A 98 7.43 -11.04 -10.54
CA GLN A 98 7.75 -11.69 -11.80
C GLN A 98 7.25 -13.15 -11.81
N LYS A 99 7.51 -13.91 -10.74
CA LYS A 99 7.02 -15.29 -10.61
C LYS A 99 5.49 -15.38 -10.65
N ALA A 100 4.80 -14.43 -10.02
CA ALA A 100 3.34 -14.34 -10.04
C ALA A 100 2.83 -14.07 -11.46
N LEU A 101 3.45 -13.12 -12.17
CA LEU A 101 3.11 -12.80 -13.56
C LEU A 101 3.32 -14.01 -14.50
N GLU A 102 4.46 -14.70 -14.41
CA GLU A 102 4.73 -15.90 -15.21
C GLU A 102 3.71 -17.02 -14.95
N LYS A 103 3.31 -17.21 -13.69
CA LYS A 103 2.29 -18.18 -13.31
C LYS A 103 0.91 -17.82 -13.88
N ASP A 104 0.56 -16.54 -13.85
CA ASP A 104 -0.71 -16.03 -14.37
C ASP A 104 -0.79 -16.17 -15.90
N LEU A 105 0.30 -15.86 -16.60
CA LEU A 105 0.43 -16.06 -18.05
C LEU A 105 0.27 -17.54 -18.43
N LYS A 106 0.96 -18.45 -17.71
CA LYS A 106 0.86 -19.90 -17.93
C LYS A 106 -0.56 -20.42 -17.70
N LYS A 107 -1.29 -19.87 -16.72
CA LYS A 107 -2.67 -20.29 -16.38
C LYS A 107 -3.75 -19.56 -17.17
N ARG A 108 -3.39 -18.63 -18.06
CA ARG A 108 -4.32 -17.70 -18.75
C ARG A 108 -5.33 -17.05 -17.80
N LYS A 109 -4.91 -16.79 -16.57
CA LYS A 109 -5.74 -16.20 -15.52
C LYS A 109 -4.92 -15.10 -14.85
N LEU A 110 -5.45 -13.88 -14.83
CA LEU A 110 -4.90 -12.79 -14.03
C LEU A 110 -5.38 -12.97 -12.59
N LYS A 111 -4.72 -13.85 -11.82
CA LYS A 111 -4.95 -14.00 -10.38
C LYS A 111 -3.95 -13.10 -9.68
N ALA A 112 -4.38 -11.89 -9.35
CA ALA A 112 -3.65 -10.91 -8.55
C ALA A 112 -2.96 -11.55 -7.32
N GLY A 113 -1.70 -11.95 -7.50
CA GLY A 113 -0.82 -12.49 -6.48
C GLY A 113 0.52 -11.76 -6.53
N GLY A 114 1.31 -11.85 -5.47
CA GLY A 114 2.63 -11.23 -5.38
C GLY A 114 2.63 -9.74 -5.01
N SER A 115 1.54 -9.21 -4.44
CA SER A 115 1.58 -7.87 -3.84
C SER A 115 2.08 -7.95 -2.40
N THR A 116 3.05 -7.11 -2.05
CA THR A 116 3.66 -7.02 -0.71
C THR A 116 2.69 -6.46 0.32
N ILE A 117 3.02 -6.60 1.61
CA ILE A 117 2.25 -5.99 2.70
C ILE A 117 2.13 -4.47 2.52
N SER A 118 3.19 -3.81 2.06
CA SER A 118 3.18 -2.36 1.82
C SER A 118 2.27 -1.95 0.65
N GLN A 119 2.22 -2.75 -0.41
CA GLN A 119 1.29 -2.55 -1.53
C GLN A 119 -0.15 -2.75 -1.09
N GLN A 120 -0.41 -3.80 -0.30
CA GLN A 120 -1.73 -4.07 0.24
C GLN A 120 -2.17 -2.98 1.22
N LEU A 121 -1.27 -2.49 2.08
CA LEU A 121 -1.54 -1.36 2.97
C LEU A 121 -1.87 -0.09 2.18
N ALA A 122 -1.07 0.25 1.16
CA ALA A 122 -1.31 1.38 0.29
C ALA A 122 -2.71 1.33 -0.35
N LYS A 123 -3.08 0.15 -0.86
CA LYS A 123 -4.40 -0.12 -1.42
C LYS A 123 -5.48 0.11 -0.36
N ASN A 124 -5.40 -0.55 0.80
CA ASN A 124 -6.47 -0.49 1.79
C ASN A 124 -6.66 0.91 2.39
N LEU A 125 -5.57 1.66 2.59
CA LEU A 125 -5.62 3.02 3.12
C LEU A 125 -6.27 4.01 2.15
N TYR A 126 -5.87 3.98 0.88
CA TYR A 126 -6.08 5.11 -0.04
C TYR A 126 -6.85 4.79 -1.31
N LEU A 127 -7.07 3.52 -1.64
CA LEU A 127 -7.61 3.12 -2.93
C LEU A 127 -8.81 2.17 -2.77
N SER A 128 -9.85 2.38 -3.56
CA SER A 128 -10.93 1.42 -3.68
C SER A 128 -10.45 0.15 -4.42
N PRO A 129 -11.09 -1.02 -4.23
CA PRO A 129 -10.68 -2.29 -4.84
C PRO A 129 -10.98 -2.41 -6.35
N SER A 130 -10.98 -1.30 -7.11
CA SER A 130 -11.17 -1.34 -8.57
C SER A 130 -10.07 -2.15 -9.26
N LYS A 131 -10.36 -2.77 -10.41
CA LYS A 131 -9.36 -3.55 -11.17
C LYS A 131 -8.67 -2.76 -12.28
N ASP A 132 -8.60 -1.43 -12.14
CA ASP A 132 -8.04 -0.53 -13.13
C ASP A 132 -6.48 -0.49 -13.08
N PRO A 133 -5.77 -0.61 -14.22
CA PRO A 133 -4.33 -0.38 -14.31
C PRO A 133 -3.87 0.98 -13.72
N ILE A 134 -4.65 2.04 -13.89
CA ILE A 134 -4.34 3.37 -13.32
C ILE A 134 -4.33 3.30 -11.79
N ARG A 135 -5.27 2.55 -11.19
CA ARG A 135 -5.30 2.32 -9.75
C ARG A 135 -4.04 1.58 -9.29
N LYS A 136 -3.55 0.59 -10.07
CA LYS A 136 -2.32 -0.14 -9.72
C LYS A 136 -1.07 0.76 -9.80
N LEU A 137 -1.03 1.72 -10.73
CA LEU A 137 0.03 2.74 -10.75
C LEU A 137 -0.02 3.64 -9.51
N ARG A 138 -1.21 4.10 -9.11
CA ARG A 138 -1.40 4.88 -7.87
C ARG A 138 -0.95 4.08 -6.64
N GLU A 139 -1.27 2.78 -6.59
CA GLU A 139 -0.83 1.89 -5.53
C GLU A 139 0.70 1.85 -5.42
N ALA A 140 1.41 1.73 -6.54
CA ALA A 140 2.87 1.75 -6.54
C ALA A 140 3.43 3.08 -6.00
N ILE A 141 2.85 4.21 -6.38
CA ILE A 141 3.24 5.53 -5.86
C ILE A 141 3.04 5.61 -4.34
N PHE A 142 1.89 5.18 -3.83
CA PHE A 142 1.64 5.17 -2.38
C PHE A 142 2.54 4.21 -1.63
N THR A 143 2.80 3.03 -2.18
CA THR A 143 3.72 2.03 -1.62
C THR A 143 5.11 2.63 -1.41
N TRP A 144 5.66 3.25 -2.46
CA TRP A 144 6.97 3.90 -2.39
C TRP A 144 6.99 5.00 -1.31
N ARG A 145 5.92 5.79 -1.19
CA ARG A 145 5.82 6.84 -0.16
C ARG A 145 5.74 6.28 1.25
N ILE A 146 4.97 5.21 1.44
CA ILE A 146 4.83 4.52 2.73
C ILE A 146 6.19 4.03 3.19
N GLU A 147 6.91 3.32 2.33
CA GLU A 147 8.24 2.78 2.63
C GLU A 147 9.28 3.87 2.90
N ARG A 148 9.24 4.98 2.14
CA ARG A 148 10.13 6.11 2.37
C ARG A 148 9.81 6.88 3.67
N SER A 149 8.56 6.85 4.11
CA SER A 149 8.10 7.69 5.22
C SER A 149 8.01 6.94 6.54
N LEU A 150 7.75 5.64 6.54
CA LEU A 150 7.43 4.87 7.73
C LEU A 150 8.47 3.78 7.96
N SER A 151 8.73 3.46 9.23
CA SER A 151 9.54 2.27 9.54
C SER A 151 8.77 1.00 9.22
N LYS A 152 9.47 -0.08 8.88
CA LYS A 152 8.86 -1.41 8.65
C LYS A 152 7.97 -1.87 9.79
N ARG A 153 8.37 -1.57 11.04
CA ARG A 153 7.55 -1.84 12.24
C ARG A 153 6.22 -1.08 12.23
N ARG A 154 6.24 0.19 11.83
CA ARG A 154 5.01 0.99 11.72
C ARG A 154 4.13 0.53 10.55
N ILE A 155 4.73 0.12 9.45
CA ILE A 155 4.02 -0.42 8.28
C ILE A 155 3.24 -1.68 8.67
N ILE A 156 3.89 -2.65 9.31
CA ILE A 156 3.21 -3.89 9.72
C ILE A 156 2.14 -3.63 10.79
N GLU A 157 2.38 -2.71 11.72
CA GLU A 157 1.37 -2.28 12.69
C GLU A 157 0.12 -1.71 12.02
N LEU A 158 0.31 -0.77 11.08
CA LEU A 158 -0.78 -0.19 10.31
C LEU A 158 -1.53 -1.27 9.52
N TYR A 159 -0.79 -2.15 8.83
CA TYR A 159 -1.38 -3.23 8.04
C TYR A 159 -2.29 -4.12 8.88
N LEU A 160 -1.82 -4.60 10.02
CA LEU A 160 -2.59 -5.50 10.89
C LEU A 160 -3.86 -4.83 11.46
N ASN A 161 -3.85 -3.50 11.60
CA ASN A 161 -5.01 -2.73 12.09
C ASN A 161 -5.95 -2.22 10.99
N VAL A 162 -5.58 -2.38 9.72
CA VAL A 162 -6.32 -1.86 8.55
C VAL A 162 -6.84 -2.99 7.66
N VAL A 163 -6.15 -4.14 7.64
CA VAL A 163 -6.61 -5.31 6.90
C VAL A 163 -7.94 -5.82 7.46
N GLU A 164 -8.79 -6.31 6.56
CA GLU A 164 -10.07 -6.92 6.91
C GLU A 164 -9.82 -8.37 7.39
N TRP A 165 -10.22 -8.65 8.62
CA TRP A 165 -10.05 -9.98 9.25
C TRP A 165 -11.30 -10.87 9.14
N GLY A 166 -12.41 -10.33 8.65
CA GLY A 166 -13.72 -10.99 8.53
C GLY A 166 -14.80 -10.00 8.11
N GLU A 167 -16.06 -10.44 8.07
CA GLU A 167 -17.18 -9.55 7.78
C GLU A 167 -17.47 -8.61 8.97
N GLY A 168 -17.32 -7.30 8.76
CA GLY A 168 -17.68 -6.25 9.73
C GLY A 168 -16.50 -5.52 10.34
#